data_AF-A0A150WFY0-F1
#
_entry.id   AF-A0A150WFY0-F1
#
_cell.length_a   1.000
_cell.length_b   1.000
_cell.length_c   1.000
_cell.angle_alpha   90.00
_cell.angle_beta   90.00
_cell.angle_gamma   90.00
#
_symmetry.space_group_name_H-M   'P 1'
#
loop_
_entity.id
_entity.type
_entity.pdbx_description
1 polymer ?
#
loop_
_entity_poly.entity_id
_entity_poly.type
_entity_poly.pdbx_seq_one_letter_code
_entity_poly.pdbx_strand_id
1 'polypeptide(L)'
;MTREKALSRGFSLLDDGRTDEAISYFAELSAKDPHYHVKLALASAYAARAGVKIEKIYSFVVVKEIPQIEIAHAKTGEPTTGLLSVLRQVSAHWEKVPELSSAPREDISRALQVLEDVTEPGAALYSATLRVVYIKSLVSEGLQNYLITTQGKVCTEDLRPFFTWSLNILDVVKLLVKDVQKSFPEKQKDCERFENEIEKIKAEALAKPWPRERVCF
;
A
#
# COMPACT_ATOMS: atom_id res chain seq x y z
N MET A 1 1.84 25.52 -26.29
CA MET A 1 1.35 24.12 -26.31
C MET A 1 0.37 23.96 -25.16
N THR A 2 -0.84 23.43 -25.37
CA THR A 2 -1.81 23.25 -24.28
C THR A 2 -1.45 22.03 -23.41
N ARG A 3 -1.90 22.00 -22.15
CA ARG A 3 -1.70 20.86 -21.24
C ARG A 3 -2.23 19.55 -21.82
N GLU A 4 -3.42 19.60 -22.42
CA GLU A 4 -4.03 18.45 -23.06
C GLU A 4 -3.14 17.86 -24.16
N LYS A 5 -2.58 18.71 -25.03
CA LYS A 5 -1.63 18.28 -26.06
C LYS A 5 -0.33 17.74 -25.47
N ALA A 6 0.13 18.30 -24.34
CA ALA A 6 1.29 17.81 -23.61
C ALA A 6 1.04 16.41 -23.03
N LEU A 7 -0.11 16.21 -22.39
CA LEU A 7 -0.52 14.94 -21.79
C LEU A 7 -0.72 13.87 -22.87
N SER A 8 -1.42 14.20 -23.95
CA SER A 8 -1.66 13.29 -25.08
C SER A 8 -0.36 12.71 -25.64
N ARG A 9 0.69 13.53 -25.82
CA ARG A 9 2.00 13.04 -26.26
C ARG A 9 2.60 12.02 -25.29
N GLY A 10 2.52 12.28 -23.98
CA GLY A 10 3.05 11.35 -22.98
C GLY A 10 2.26 10.05 -22.92
N PHE A 11 0.93 10.10 -23.11
CA PHE A 11 0.10 8.90 -23.19
C PHE A 11 0.38 8.08 -24.45
N SER A 12 0.64 8.71 -25.61
CA SER A 12 1.08 7.97 -26.80
C SER A 12 2.37 7.18 -26.56
N LEU A 13 3.32 7.70 -25.76
CA LEU A 13 4.52 6.94 -25.38
C LEU A 13 4.17 5.70 -24.54
N LEU A 14 3.16 5.80 -23.66
CA LEU A 14 2.68 4.65 -22.87
C LEU A 14 1.99 3.60 -23.76
N ASP A 15 1.17 4.05 -24.71
CA ASP A 15 0.46 3.18 -25.65
C ASP A 15 1.44 2.41 -26.55
N ASP A 16 2.55 3.06 -26.95
CA ASP A 16 3.65 2.46 -27.71
C ASP A 16 4.55 1.52 -26.87
N GLY A 17 4.27 1.37 -25.57
CA GLY A 17 5.08 0.57 -24.64
C GLY A 17 6.42 1.21 -24.24
N ARG A 18 6.64 2.48 -24.57
CA ARG A 18 7.87 3.25 -24.28
C ARG A 18 7.80 3.89 -22.89
N THR A 19 7.62 3.05 -21.87
CA THR A 19 7.27 3.51 -20.53
C THR A 19 8.35 4.37 -19.86
N ASP A 20 9.64 4.04 -20.04
CA ASP A 20 10.72 4.83 -19.47
C ASP A 20 10.76 6.26 -20.04
N GLU A 21 10.55 6.38 -21.35
CA GLU A 21 10.49 7.68 -22.02
C GLU A 21 9.26 8.48 -21.59
N ALA A 22 8.11 7.81 -21.38
CA ALA A 22 6.93 8.44 -20.83
C ALA A 22 7.17 8.97 -19.41
N ILE A 23 7.84 8.20 -18.55
CA ILE A 23 8.20 8.63 -17.19
C ILE A 23 9.11 9.86 -17.24
N SER A 24 10.18 9.83 -18.03
CA SER A 24 11.09 10.98 -18.18
C SER A 24 10.34 12.21 -18.69
N TYR A 25 9.51 12.04 -19.72
CA TYR A 25 8.71 13.12 -20.28
C TYR A 25 7.73 13.73 -19.26
N PHE A 26 7.00 12.91 -18.52
CA PHE A 26 6.05 13.40 -17.51
C PHE A 26 6.76 14.00 -16.28
N ALA A 27 7.95 13.51 -15.91
CA ALA A 27 8.75 14.11 -14.85
C ALA A 27 9.19 15.53 -15.23
N GLU A 28 9.69 15.72 -16.45
CA GLU A 28 10.02 17.05 -16.97
C GLU A 28 8.79 17.96 -17.07
N LEU A 29 7.65 17.40 -17.50
CA LEU A 29 6.41 18.16 -17.59
C LEU A 29 5.91 18.59 -16.20
N SER A 30 5.97 17.70 -15.21
CA SER A 30 5.56 17.96 -13.82
C SER A 30 6.41 19.05 -13.17
N ALA A 31 7.71 19.10 -13.49
CA ALA A 31 8.59 20.16 -13.01
C ALA A 31 8.23 21.54 -13.59
N LYS A 32 7.61 21.60 -14.78
CA LYS A 32 7.21 22.86 -15.46
C LYS A 32 5.75 23.23 -15.17
N ASP A 33 4.88 22.24 -15.02
CA ASP A 33 3.44 22.38 -14.78
C ASP A 33 3.04 21.41 -13.65
N PRO A 34 3.12 21.85 -12.38
CA PRO A 34 2.87 21.00 -11.20
C PRO A 34 1.38 20.70 -10.97
N HIS A 35 0.55 20.83 -12.00
CA HIS A 35 -0.88 20.58 -11.95
C HIS A 35 -1.20 19.09 -11.70
N TYR A 36 -2.26 18.80 -10.94
CA TYR A 36 -2.57 17.44 -10.49
C TYR A 36 -2.73 16.44 -11.65
N HIS A 37 -3.34 16.82 -12.78
CA HIS A 37 -3.41 15.98 -13.98
C HIS A 37 -2.03 15.52 -14.50
N VAL A 38 -1.00 16.36 -14.40
CA VAL A 38 0.37 16.00 -14.83
C VAL A 38 0.99 15.03 -13.83
N LYS A 39 0.80 15.27 -12.52
CA LYS A 39 1.21 14.35 -11.47
C LYS A 39 0.51 12.98 -11.60
N LEU A 40 -0.78 12.96 -11.93
CA LEU A 40 -1.53 11.73 -12.19
C LEU A 40 -1.00 10.97 -13.40
N ALA A 41 -0.67 11.67 -14.48
CA ALA A 41 -0.08 11.04 -15.66
C ALA A 41 1.31 10.45 -15.34
N LEU A 42 2.14 11.15 -14.58
CA LEU A 42 3.42 10.64 -14.10
C LEU A 42 3.26 9.40 -13.21
N ALA A 43 2.35 9.44 -12.24
CA ALA A 43 2.03 8.30 -11.39
C ALA A 43 1.51 7.09 -12.19
N SER A 44 0.71 7.37 -13.23
CA SER A 44 0.20 6.34 -14.15
C SER A 44 1.31 5.70 -14.97
N ALA A 45 2.32 6.47 -15.38
CA ALA A 45 3.49 5.94 -16.10
C ALA A 45 4.33 5.00 -15.21
N TYR A 46 4.54 5.36 -13.94
CA TYR A 46 5.17 4.45 -12.96
C TYR A 46 4.34 3.18 -12.74
N ALA A 47 3.03 3.31 -12.52
CA ALA A 47 2.15 2.15 -12.37
C ALA A 47 2.17 1.25 -13.62
N ALA A 48 2.20 1.83 -14.82
CA ALA A 48 2.31 1.07 -16.07
C ALA A 48 3.62 0.27 -16.14
N ARG A 49 4.75 0.84 -15.71
CA ARG A 49 6.04 0.13 -15.65
C ARG A 49 6.02 -1.02 -14.64
N ALA A 50 5.29 -0.84 -13.54
CA ALA A 50 5.00 -1.89 -12.57
C ALA A 50 4.05 -2.99 -13.09
N GLY A 51 3.54 -2.88 -14.33
CA GLY A 51 2.55 -3.82 -14.90
C GLY A 51 1.12 -3.60 -14.39
N VAL A 52 0.89 -2.50 -13.67
CA VAL A 52 -0.39 -2.16 -13.04
C VAL A 52 -1.20 -1.27 -13.98
N LYS A 53 -2.13 -1.88 -14.73
CA LYS A 53 -3.03 -1.17 -15.65
C LYS A 53 -4.31 -0.75 -14.96
N ILE A 54 -4.55 0.56 -14.87
CA ILE A 54 -5.70 1.15 -14.16
C ILE A 54 -7.05 0.66 -14.69
N GLU A 55 -7.14 0.36 -15.98
CA GLU A 55 -8.34 -0.23 -16.60
C GLU A 55 -8.74 -1.57 -15.96
N LYS A 56 -7.76 -2.36 -15.51
CA LYS A 56 -7.97 -3.62 -14.78
C LYS A 56 -8.27 -3.40 -13.31
N ILE A 57 -8.09 -2.17 -12.84
CA ILE A 57 -8.18 -1.76 -11.46
C ILE A 57 -9.57 -1.21 -11.12
N TYR A 58 -10.32 -0.67 -12.08
CA TYR A 58 -11.71 -0.22 -11.85
C TYR A 58 -12.69 -1.34 -11.47
N SER A 59 -12.32 -2.61 -11.69
CA SER A 59 -13.01 -3.78 -11.13
C SER A 59 -12.82 -3.93 -9.60
N PHE A 60 -11.95 -3.13 -8.97
CA PHE A 60 -11.72 -3.13 -7.54
C PHE A 60 -12.70 -2.17 -6.83
N VAL A 61 -13.91 -2.69 -6.60
CA VAL A 61 -14.84 -2.22 -5.54
C VAL A 61 -14.16 -2.15 -4.16
N VAL A 62 -12.98 -2.76 -4.05
CA VAL A 62 -12.09 -2.90 -2.90
C VAL A 62 -11.77 -1.62 -2.13
N VAL A 63 -11.77 -0.44 -2.76
CA VAL A 63 -11.48 0.82 -2.02
C VAL A 63 -12.72 1.37 -1.32
N LYS A 64 -13.92 0.94 -1.73
CA LYS A 64 -15.16 1.38 -1.06
C LYS A 64 -15.36 0.72 0.29
N GLU A 65 -14.81 -0.46 0.51
CA GLU A 65 -14.92 -1.20 1.75
C GLU A 65 -13.55 -1.21 2.42
N ILE A 66 -13.37 -0.31 3.40
CA ILE A 66 -12.20 -0.40 4.29
C ILE A 66 -12.36 -1.76 5.01
N PRO A 67 -11.36 -2.67 4.94
CA PRO A 67 -11.48 -3.97 5.58
C PRO A 67 -11.75 -3.77 7.08
N GLN A 68 -12.80 -4.40 7.61
CA GLN A 68 -13.03 -4.40 9.05
C GLN A 68 -11.92 -5.23 9.70
N ILE A 69 -10.99 -4.55 10.38
CA ILE A 69 -9.91 -5.20 11.11
C ILE A 69 -10.40 -5.48 12.51
N GLU A 70 -10.91 -6.69 12.72
CA GLU A 70 -11.07 -7.19 14.07
C GLU A 70 -9.78 -7.89 14.47
N ILE A 71 -9.08 -7.36 15.48
CA ILE A 71 -8.13 -8.21 16.19
C ILE A 71 -8.97 -9.27 16.89
N ALA A 72 -9.12 -10.42 16.24
CA ALA A 72 -9.38 -11.67 16.94
C ALA A 72 -8.32 -11.73 18.03
N HIS A 73 -8.77 -11.47 19.27
CA HIS A 73 -7.93 -11.16 20.42
C HIS A 73 -6.67 -12.01 20.31
N ALA A 74 -5.50 -11.37 20.36
CA ALA A 74 -4.23 -12.06 20.57
C ALA A 74 -4.32 -12.79 21.93
N LYS A 75 -5.05 -13.91 21.93
CA LYS A 75 -5.38 -14.79 23.06
C LYS A 75 -4.20 -15.66 23.43
N THR A 76 -3.12 -15.55 22.67
CA THR A 76 -1.83 -16.16 22.93
C THR A 76 -0.86 -15.04 23.29
N GLY A 77 0.04 -15.29 24.24
CA GLY A 77 1.03 -14.34 24.76
C GLY A 77 2.07 -13.87 23.74
N GLU A 78 1.75 -13.84 22.45
CA GLU A 78 2.65 -13.60 21.33
C GLU A 78 2.13 -12.45 20.45
N PRO A 79 2.63 -11.21 20.67
CA PRO A 79 2.22 -10.03 19.90
C PRO A 79 2.38 -10.20 18.38
N THR A 80 3.43 -10.90 17.95
CA THR A 80 3.75 -11.11 16.53
C THR A 80 2.67 -11.93 15.81
N THR A 81 2.20 -13.04 16.40
CA THR A 81 1.23 -13.92 15.75
C THR A 81 -0.15 -13.25 15.64
N GLY A 82 -0.52 -12.43 16.62
CA GLY A 82 -1.70 -11.57 16.55
C GLY A 82 -1.64 -10.57 15.39
N LEU A 83 -0.52 -9.84 15.23
CA LEU A 83 -0.33 -8.91 14.12
C LEU A 83 -0.31 -9.62 12.76
N LEU A 84 0.35 -10.77 12.66
CA LEU A 84 0.35 -11.57 11.42
C LEU A 84 -1.06 -12.04 11.04
N SER A 85 -1.90 -12.39 12.02
CA SER A 85 -3.31 -12.74 11.79
C SER A 85 -4.08 -11.56 11.20
N VAL A 86 -3.92 -10.36 11.77
CA VAL A 86 -4.51 -9.12 11.24
C VAL A 86 -4.09 -8.87 9.80
N LEU A 87 -2.79 -8.97 9.51
CA LEU A 87 -2.26 -8.76 8.16
C LEU A 87 -2.81 -9.79 7.15
N ARG A 88 -2.96 -11.05 7.56
CA ARG A 88 -3.60 -12.07 6.72
C ARG A 88 -5.05 -11.73 6.40
N GLN A 89 -5.83 -11.26 7.37
CA GLN A 89 -7.22 -10.86 7.14
C GLN A 89 -7.30 -9.67 6.17
N VAL A 90 -6.45 -8.66 6.35
CA VAL A 90 -6.36 -7.51 5.44
C VAL A 90 -6.00 -7.96 4.02
N SER A 91 -4.99 -8.82 3.86
CA SER A 91 -4.59 -9.31 2.54
C SER A 91 -5.65 -10.21 1.89
N ALA A 92 -6.37 -11.01 2.66
CA ALA A 92 -7.47 -11.85 2.17
C ALA A 92 -8.62 -11.02 1.57
N HIS A 93 -8.91 -9.84 2.15
CA HIS A 93 -9.88 -8.91 1.57
C HIS A 93 -9.49 -8.46 0.15
N TRP A 94 -8.20 -8.52 -0.18
CA TRP A 94 -7.63 -8.10 -1.45
C TRP A 94 -7.15 -9.26 -2.32
N GLU A 95 -7.71 -10.46 -2.15
CA GLU A 95 -7.27 -11.68 -2.85
C GLU A 95 -7.11 -11.47 -4.38
N LYS A 96 -8.05 -10.76 -5.00
CA LYS A 96 -8.06 -10.49 -6.46
C LYS A 96 -7.08 -9.40 -6.93
N VAL A 97 -6.49 -8.64 -6.03
CA VAL A 97 -5.51 -7.60 -6.37
C VAL A 97 -4.19 -8.29 -6.73
N PRO A 98 -3.48 -7.88 -7.80
CA PRO A 98 -2.23 -8.52 -8.18
C PRO A 98 -1.13 -8.28 -7.13
N GLU A 99 -0.23 -9.26 -7.02
CA GLU A 99 1.00 -9.14 -6.22
C GLU A 99 2.16 -8.69 -7.11
N LEU A 100 3.01 -7.83 -6.55
CA LEU A 100 4.15 -7.26 -7.24
C LEU A 100 5.47 -7.77 -6.65
N SER A 101 6.46 -8.00 -7.52
CA SER A 101 7.85 -8.25 -7.12
C SER A 101 8.55 -6.97 -6.63
N SER A 102 9.80 -7.05 -6.18
CA SER A 102 10.54 -5.92 -5.59
C SER A 102 10.64 -4.70 -6.52
N ALA A 103 11.12 -4.86 -7.76
CA ALA A 103 11.31 -3.74 -8.68
C ALA A 103 10.00 -3.01 -9.04
N PRO A 104 8.90 -3.70 -9.43
CA PRO A 104 7.59 -3.07 -9.62
C PRO A 104 7.03 -2.37 -8.37
N ARG A 105 7.36 -2.81 -7.16
CA ARG A 105 6.95 -2.12 -5.92
C ARG A 105 7.61 -0.77 -5.74
N GLU A 106 8.86 -0.61 -6.16
CA GLU A 106 9.53 0.69 -6.13
C GLU A 106 8.82 1.70 -7.05
N ASP A 107 8.37 1.25 -8.21
CA ASP A 107 7.60 2.08 -9.13
C ASP A 107 6.26 2.52 -8.52
N ILE A 108 5.54 1.61 -7.87
CA ILE A 108 4.31 1.98 -7.14
C ILE A 108 4.61 2.95 -5.99
N SER A 109 5.71 2.75 -5.26
CA SER A 109 6.13 3.68 -4.21
C SER A 109 6.41 5.08 -4.76
N ARG A 110 7.09 5.19 -5.91
CA ARG A 110 7.30 6.48 -6.60
C ARG A 110 6.00 7.09 -7.10
N ALA A 111 5.08 6.29 -7.63
CA ALA A 111 3.76 6.75 -8.04
C ALA A 111 2.99 7.37 -6.86
N LEU A 112 3.03 6.74 -5.69
CA LEU A 112 2.41 7.24 -4.46
C LEU A 112 3.09 8.54 -3.96
N GLN A 113 4.43 8.64 -4.04
CA GLN A 113 5.17 9.85 -3.67
C GLN A 113 4.78 11.04 -4.57
N VAL A 114 4.60 10.82 -5.86
CA VAL A 114 4.17 11.87 -6.80
C VAL A 114 2.77 12.42 -6.44
N LEU A 115 1.92 11.59 -5.84
CA LEU A 115 0.54 11.92 -5.49
C LEU A 115 0.34 12.39 -4.04
N GLU A 116 1.37 12.35 -3.20
CA GLU A 116 1.25 12.56 -1.74
C GLU A 116 0.57 13.90 -1.37
N ASP A 117 0.96 14.97 -2.06
CA ASP A 117 0.45 16.33 -1.83
C ASP A 117 -0.78 16.68 -2.67
N VAL A 118 -1.33 15.73 -3.44
CA VAL A 118 -2.48 15.97 -4.31
C VAL A 118 -3.77 15.79 -3.51
N THR A 119 -4.66 16.78 -3.55
CA THR A 119 -5.87 16.82 -2.71
C THR A 119 -7.15 16.52 -3.48
N GLU A 120 -7.09 16.52 -4.81
CA GLU A 120 -8.22 16.26 -5.68
C GLU A 120 -8.78 14.84 -5.43
N PRO A 121 -10.10 14.68 -5.21
CA PRO A 121 -10.69 13.40 -4.85
C PRO A 121 -10.39 12.25 -5.83
N GLY A 122 -10.35 12.56 -7.13
CA GLY A 122 -10.00 11.57 -8.16
C GLY A 122 -8.54 11.08 -8.06
N ALA A 123 -7.63 11.97 -7.68
CA ALA A 123 -6.23 11.62 -7.47
C ALA A 123 -6.03 10.84 -6.17
N ALA A 124 -6.73 11.24 -5.10
CA ALA A 124 -6.75 10.50 -3.85
C ALA A 124 -7.30 9.07 -4.04
N LEU A 125 -8.35 8.90 -4.86
CA LEU A 125 -8.91 7.58 -5.13
C LEU A 125 -7.90 6.72 -5.87
N TYR A 126 -7.19 7.31 -6.83
CA TYR A 126 -6.13 6.62 -7.54
C TYR A 126 -4.95 6.25 -6.61
N SER A 127 -4.54 7.15 -5.71
CA SER A 127 -3.52 6.87 -4.69
C SER A 127 -3.94 5.72 -3.77
N ALA A 128 -5.17 5.75 -3.23
CA ALA A 128 -5.70 4.68 -2.39
C ALA A 128 -5.61 3.32 -3.10
N THR A 129 -5.98 3.33 -4.36
CA THR A 129 -5.98 2.14 -5.21
C THR A 129 -4.58 1.57 -5.43
N LEU A 130 -3.60 2.41 -5.77
CA LEU A 130 -2.20 1.99 -5.88
C LEU A 130 -1.66 1.49 -4.53
N ARG A 131 -2.08 2.12 -3.43
CA ARG A 131 -1.65 1.76 -2.09
C ARG A 131 -2.18 0.39 -1.66
N VAL A 132 -3.39 0.00 -2.08
CA VAL A 132 -3.91 -1.37 -1.89
C VAL A 132 -2.98 -2.39 -2.56
N VAL A 133 -2.60 -2.16 -3.83
CA VAL A 133 -1.65 -3.03 -4.55
C VAL A 133 -0.31 -3.12 -3.82
N TYR A 134 0.19 -1.98 -3.33
CA TYR A 134 1.43 -1.90 -2.57
C TYR A 134 1.36 -2.68 -1.25
N ILE A 135 0.33 -2.46 -0.43
CA ILE A 135 0.16 -3.12 0.87
C ILE A 135 0.03 -4.64 0.65
N LYS A 136 -0.81 -5.09 -0.29
CA LYS A 136 -0.94 -6.52 -0.57
C LYS A 136 0.42 -7.15 -0.88
N SER A 137 1.18 -6.53 -1.77
CA SER A 137 2.48 -7.05 -2.18
C SER A 137 3.49 -7.09 -1.01
N LEU A 138 3.48 -6.08 -0.13
CA LEU A 138 4.27 -6.09 1.09
C LEU A 138 3.85 -7.21 2.05
N VAL A 139 2.54 -7.39 2.27
CA VAL A 139 1.98 -8.40 3.17
C VAL A 139 2.31 -9.81 2.69
N SER A 140 2.07 -10.11 1.41
CA SER A 140 2.32 -11.44 0.85
C SER A 140 3.79 -11.84 0.96
N GLU A 141 4.72 -10.95 0.60
CA GLU A 141 6.15 -11.23 0.75
C GLU A 141 6.57 -11.43 2.21
N GLY A 142 6.14 -10.55 3.12
CA GLY A 142 6.53 -10.67 4.53
C GLY A 142 5.95 -11.91 5.21
N LEU A 143 4.72 -12.32 4.85
CA LEU A 143 4.14 -13.58 5.30
C LEU A 143 4.91 -14.79 4.76
N GLN A 144 5.31 -14.77 3.49
CA GLN A 144 6.14 -15.82 2.90
C GLN A 144 7.49 -15.92 3.59
N ASN A 145 8.17 -14.78 3.83
CA ASN A 145 9.44 -14.73 4.54
C ASN A 145 9.33 -15.23 5.98
N TYR A 146 8.23 -14.91 6.67
CA TYR A 146 7.93 -15.44 8.00
C TYR A 146 7.78 -16.96 7.97
N LEU A 147 7.01 -17.51 7.01
CA LEU A 147 6.82 -18.95 6.87
C LEU A 147 8.15 -19.66 6.59
N ILE A 148 8.97 -19.15 5.67
CA ILE A 148 10.30 -19.73 5.37
C ILE A 148 11.22 -19.69 6.60
N THR A 149 11.17 -18.62 7.38
CA THR A 149 12.04 -18.45 8.55
C THR A 149 11.65 -19.33 9.73
N THR A 150 10.35 -19.62 9.87
CA THR A 150 9.78 -20.42 10.98
C THR A 150 9.62 -21.90 10.63
N GLN A 151 9.45 -22.26 9.36
CA GLN A 151 9.36 -23.65 8.92
C GLN A 151 10.72 -24.37 9.10
N GLY A 152 10.69 -25.50 9.81
CA GLY A 152 11.85 -26.40 9.97
C GLY A 152 12.82 -26.02 11.09
N LYS A 153 12.55 -24.98 11.88
CA LYS A 153 13.36 -24.64 13.06
C LYS A 153 12.62 -24.94 14.36
N VAL A 154 13.28 -25.70 15.26
CA VAL A 154 12.80 -25.95 16.64
C VAL A 154 12.83 -24.66 17.47
N CYS A 155 13.76 -23.75 17.14
CA CYS A 155 13.86 -22.43 17.74
C CYS A 155 14.04 -21.36 16.66
N THR A 156 13.23 -20.31 16.75
CA THR A 156 13.35 -19.14 15.89
C THR A 156 14.32 -18.13 16.51
N GLU A 157 15.27 -17.69 15.70
CA GLU A 157 16.19 -16.61 16.03
C GLU A 157 15.47 -15.29 15.74
N ASP A 158 15.02 -14.63 16.80
CA ASP A 158 14.52 -13.25 16.82
C ASP A 158 13.34 -12.90 15.89
N LEU A 159 12.14 -12.74 16.48
CA LEU A 159 10.94 -12.31 15.75
C LEU A 159 10.77 -10.77 15.64
N ARG A 160 11.68 -9.97 16.22
CA ARG A 160 11.61 -8.50 16.15
C ARG A 160 11.52 -7.95 14.72
N PRO A 161 12.23 -8.48 13.71
CA PRO A 161 12.11 -7.97 12.34
C PRO A 161 10.69 -8.07 11.80
N PHE A 162 9.99 -9.19 12.05
CA PHE A 162 8.62 -9.40 11.61
C PHE A 162 7.62 -8.53 12.39
N PHE A 163 7.91 -8.26 13.65
CA PHE A 163 7.12 -7.33 14.43
C PHE A 163 7.24 -5.89 13.92
N THR A 164 8.47 -5.38 13.77
CA THR A 164 8.72 -4.04 13.24
C THR A 164 8.14 -3.90 11.84
N TRP A 165 8.32 -4.92 10.99
CA TRP A 165 7.67 -4.98 9.69
C TRP A 165 6.15 -4.87 9.80
N SER A 166 5.51 -5.65 10.67
CA SER A 166 4.05 -5.63 10.83
C SER A 166 3.53 -4.26 11.26
N LEU A 167 4.22 -3.59 12.19
CA LEU A 167 3.87 -2.22 12.60
C LEU A 167 4.01 -1.23 11.44
N ASN A 168 5.06 -1.35 10.62
CA ASN A 168 5.23 -0.51 9.45
C ASN A 168 4.10 -0.72 8.43
N ILE A 169 3.60 -1.95 8.26
CA ILE A 169 2.44 -2.20 7.39
C ILE A 169 1.20 -1.47 7.90
N LEU A 170 0.95 -1.45 9.21
CA LEU A 170 -0.16 -0.69 9.79
C LEU A 170 -0.05 0.82 9.50
N ASP A 171 1.16 1.37 9.47
CA ASP A 171 1.38 2.76 9.06
C ASP A 171 1.02 3.00 7.58
N VAL A 172 1.35 2.06 6.70
CA VAL A 172 0.93 2.15 5.28
C VAL A 172 -0.59 2.01 5.14
N VAL A 173 -1.24 1.13 5.92
CA VAL A 173 -2.70 1.01 5.96
C VAL A 173 -3.35 2.31 6.44
N LYS A 174 -2.76 3.01 7.42
CA LYS A 174 -3.24 4.32 7.85
C LYS A 174 -3.19 5.35 6.72
N LEU A 175 -2.13 5.35 5.90
CA LEU A 175 -2.07 6.21 4.71
C LEU A 175 -3.15 5.86 3.67
N LEU A 176 -3.53 4.59 3.54
CA LEU A 176 -4.65 4.18 2.69
C LEU A 176 -5.96 4.80 3.19
N VAL A 177 -6.18 4.76 4.50
CA VAL A 177 -7.40 5.31 5.12
C VAL A 177 -7.50 6.82 4.87
N LYS A 178 -6.38 7.54 4.95
CA LYS A 178 -6.32 8.97 4.59
C LYS A 178 -6.66 9.22 3.13
N ASP A 179 -6.14 8.39 2.21
CA ASP A 179 -6.45 8.51 0.79
C ASP A 179 -7.95 8.24 0.52
N VAL A 180 -8.55 7.25 1.20
CA VAL A 180 -9.99 6.97 1.14
C VAL A 180 -10.80 8.14 1.70
N GLN A 181 -10.40 8.70 2.84
CA GLN A 181 -11.06 9.85 3.46
C GLN A 181 -11.05 11.08 2.54
N LYS A 182 -9.92 11.38 1.90
CA LYS A 182 -9.80 12.47 0.91
C LYS A 182 -10.72 12.24 -0.31
N SER A 183 -10.90 10.98 -0.70
CA SER A 183 -11.72 10.59 -1.85
C SER A 183 -13.23 10.61 -1.55
N PHE A 184 -13.60 10.27 -0.32
CA PHE A 184 -14.97 10.11 0.15
C PHE A 184 -15.16 10.84 1.50
N PRO A 185 -15.30 12.18 1.50
CA PRO A 185 -15.44 12.96 2.73
C PRO A 185 -16.59 12.51 3.63
N GLU A 186 -17.66 11.95 3.06
CA GLU A 186 -18.80 11.39 3.79
C GLU A 186 -18.44 10.22 4.71
N LYS A 187 -17.31 9.54 4.45
CA LYS A 187 -16.78 8.43 5.26
C LYS A 187 -15.83 8.86 6.37
N GLN A 188 -15.69 10.17 6.62
CA GLN A 188 -14.76 10.70 7.61
C GLN A 188 -14.84 10.00 8.97
N LYS A 189 -16.05 9.82 9.51
CA LYS A 189 -16.23 9.18 10.83
C LYS A 189 -15.77 7.72 10.85
N ASP A 190 -16.03 6.97 9.78
CA ASP A 190 -15.60 5.58 9.67
C ASP A 190 -14.07 5.48 9.53
N CYS A 191 -13.46 6.40 8.77
CA CYS A 191 -12.01 6.50 8.61
C CYS A 191 -11.34 6.85 9.94
N GLU A 192 -11.84 7.85 10.67
CA GLU A 192 -11.34 8.24 11.99
C GLU A 192 -11.44 7.11 13.02
N ARG A 193 -12.57 6.38 13.05
CA ARG A 193 -12.71 5.19 13.90
C ARG A 193 -11.61 4.17 13.59
N PHE A 194 -11.40 3.88 12.32
CA PHE A 194 -10.43 2.89 11.88
C PHE A 194 -8.98 3.31 12.14
N GLU A 195 -8.64 4.59 11.95
CA GLU A 195 -7.31 5.10 12.35
C GLU A 195 -7.08 4.94 13.86
N ASN A 196 -8.09 5.26 14.67
CA ASN A 196 -8.00 5.10 16.13
C ASN A 196 -7.85 3.63 16.54
N GLU A 197 -8.53 2.73 15.85
CA GLU A 197 -8.34 1.29 16.02
C GLU A 197 -6.89 0.93 15.73
N ILE A 198 -6.33 1.28 14.57
CA ILE A 198 -4.92 1.00 14.23
C ILE A 198 -3.96 1.51 15.31
N GLU A 199 -4.13 2.74 15.79
CA GLU A 199 -3.27 3.30 16.84
C GLU A 199 -3.38 2.52 18.16
N LYS A 200 -4.60 2.11 18.53
CA LYS A 200 -4.81 1.23 19.69
C LYS A 200 -4.09 -0.10 19.51
N ILE A 201 -4.18 -0.73 18.34
CA ILE A 201 -3.47 -1.97 18.01
C ILE A 201 -1.96 -1.79 18.21
N LYS A 202 -1.39 -0.73 17.64
CA LYS A 202 0.05 -0.44 17.75
C LYS A 202 0.47 -0.22 19.20
N ALA A 203 -0.32 0.55 19.96
CA ALA A 203 -0.04 0.82 21.37
C ALA A 203 -0.07 -0.46 22.23
N GLU A 204 -1.10 -1.30 22.07
CA GLU A 204 -1.21 -2.59 22.76
C GLU A 204 -0.06 -3.54 22.41
N ALA A 205 0.33 -3.56 21.13
CA ALA A 205 1.42 -4.39 20.65
C ALA A 205 2.79 -3.95 21.19
N LEU A 206 3.03 -2.65 21.28
CA LEU A 206 4.26 -2.06 21.82
C LEU A 206 4.36 -2.17 23.35
N ALA A 207 3.23 -2.20 24.05
CA ALA A 207 3.19 -2.33 25.51
C ALA A 207 3.58 -3.72 26.03
N LYS A 208 3.53 -4.75 25.18
CA LYS A 208 3.86 -6.13 25.58
C LYS A 208 5.39 -6.34 25.57
N PRO A 209 5.97 -6.90 26.65
CA PRO A 209 7.41 -7.17 26.73
C PRO A 209 7.82 -8.24 25.71
N TRP A 210 8.92 -7.97 25.01
CA TRP A 210 9.47 -8.89 24.02
C TRP A 210 10.30 -9.98 24.69
N PRO A 211 10.09 -11.27 24.35
CA PRO A 211 11.06 -12.29 24.72
C PRO A 211 12.40 -11.94 24.04
N ARG A 212 13.42 -11.68 24.86
CA ARG A 212 14.79 -11.34 24.41
C ARG A 212 15.60 -12.57 24.01
N GLU A 213 14.98 -13.76 24.05
CA GLU A 213 15.63 -15.05 23.89
C GLU A 213 14.99 -15.83 22.73
N ARG A 214 15.70 -16.85 22.23
CA ARG A 214 15.22 -17.79 21.22
C ARG A 214 13.82 -18.28 21.61
N VAL A 215 12.84 -18.04 20.75
CA VAL A 215 11.50 -18.60 20.92
C VAL A 215 11.52 -19.99 20.29
N CYS A 216 11.45 -21.02 21.14
CA CYS A 216 11.34 -22.40 20.72
C CYS A 216 9.87 -22.84 20.74
N PHE A 217 9.44 -23.53 19.69
CA PHE A 217 8.05 -23.97 19.48
C PHE A 217 7.91 -25.47 19.70
#